data_AF-A0AAJ2FVP0-F1
#
_entry.id   AF-A0AAJ2FVP0-F1
#
_cell.length_a   1.000
_cell.length_b   1.000
_cell.length_c   1.000
_cell.angle_alpha   90.00
_cell.angle_beta   90.00
_cell.angle_gamma   90.00
#
_symmetry.space_group_name_H-M   'P 1'
#
loop_
_entity.id
_entity.type
_entity.pdbx_description
1 polymer ?
#
loop_
_entity_poly.entity_id
_entity_poly.type
_entity_poly.pdbx_seq_one_letter_code
_entity_poly.pdbx_strand_id
1 'polypeptide(L)'
;MPTQFFADLVRETCQDGGSGPLTPTGAVPGHRRFVDAVPPGTPFHYAVAGIAQPQQWEVGMGRIDGSGRLQRDAVVASSAGSARVDFAAGLKTIALTVAADWFAASDAGAAGLSDDVATLASALEAKQPLSTTHGGAATGADGDLMTVRRGGGWVNIPLTALAYRNASGRHMLSGGLAAQDGTAAAPAIGFADDGDCGLFRPAPDSIGLAAGGVERMRIASGGLVGIGTANPATRLEIAGTDQIVARLRIRNSAAGGRVYDLVSGIHNASQSCFSVYDATADTTLLVVDGTFVRPGGDNAQSLGVGFNRWSVIFSATGAINTSDMREKTWRSPANGAELQAASRIAAELGFFQWNDAIAKKRPDGARLHFGVRAQAVWTIMADEGLIEPLDPAGRPGDTPYAFLCWDAWADEAGAVHDRFGIRPDQLALFLIAAQERRLAALETAS
;
A
#
# COMPACT_ATOMS: atom_id res chain seq x y z
N MET A 1 62.23 -45.98 18.76
CA MET A 1 63.68 -46.02 19.06
C MET A 1 63.88 -46.75 20.38
N PRO A 2 64.69 -47.82 20.47
CA PRO A 2 65.02 -48.41 21.77
C PRO A 2 65.76 -47.37 22.64
N THR A 3 65.50 -47.36 23.95
CA THR A 3 66.15 -46.48 24.92
C THR A 3 67.64 -46.84 25.04
N GLN A 4 68.53 -45.93 24.63
CA GLN A 4 69.98 -46.13 24.66
C GLN A 4 70.56 -45.87 26.06
N PHE A 5 71.58 -46.64 26.46
CA PHE A 5 72.30 -46.45 27.71
C PHE A 5 73.52 -45.54 27.52
N PHE A 6 73.70 -44.60 28.45
CA PHE A 6 74.83 -43.68 28.48
C PHE A 6 75.48 -43.68 29.86
N ALA A 7 76.81 -43.57 29.88
CA ALA A 7 77.58 -43.35 31.09
C ALA A 7 78.78 -42.46 30.80
N ASP A 8 79.07 -41.53 31.70
CA ASP A 8 80.14 -40.56 31.52
C ASP A 8 81.52 -41.14 31.80
N LEU A 9 82.51 -40.65 31.05
CA LEU A 9 83.93 -40.92 31.24
C LEU A 9 84.31 -42.41 31.18
N VAL A 10 83.60 -43.24 30.41
CA VAL A 10 83.92 -44.68 30.31
C VAL A 10 84.90 -44.91 29.15
N ARG A 11 86.16 -45.20 29.49
CA ARG A 11 87.21 -45.54 28.52
C ARG A 11 88.31 -46.39 29.13
N GLU A 12 88.64 -47.48 28.47
CA GLU A 12 89.66 -48.43 28.93
C GLU A 12 90.66 -48.76 27.82
N THR A 13 91.86 -49.16 28.21
CA THR A 13 92.84 -49.77 27.32
C THR A 13 92.49 -51.24 27.06
N CYS A 14 92.92 -51.78 25.94
CA CYS A 14 92.87 -53.20 25.61
C CYS A 14 94.14 -53.55 24.82
N GLN A 15 94.64 -54.79 24.94
CA GLN A 15 95.79 -55.28 24.17
C GLN A 15 95.47 -56.48 23.27
N ASP A 16 94.27 -57.07 23.42
CA ASP A 16 93.84 -58.26 22.70
C ASP A 16 93.89 -58.05 21.18
N GLY A 17 94.19 -59.13 20.46
CA GLY A 17 93.97 -59.22 19.01
C GLY A 17 92.79 -60.13 18.69
N GLY A 18 92.30 -60.08 17.46
CA GLY A 18 91.24 -60.95 16.95
C GLY A 18 89.94 -60.23 16.58
N SER A 19 89.06 -60.98 15.93
CA SER A 19 87.68 -60.60 15.59
C SER A 19 86.65 -60.92 16.69
N GLY A 20 87.11 -61.48 17.81
CA GLY A 20 86.28 -61.86 18.96
C GLY A 20 85.92 -60.70 19.90
N PRO A 21 85.38 -61.04 21.09
CA PRO A 21 85.25 -60.10 22.19
C PRO A 21 86.61 -59.55 22.62
N LEU A 22 86.65 -58.28 23.00
CA LEU A 22 87.88 -57.61 23.42
C LEU A 22 87.85 -57.38 24.93
N THR A 23 88.94 -57.73 25.62
CA THR A 23 89.03 -57.56 27.09
C THR A 23 89.63 -56.20 27.44
N PRO A 24 88.86 -55.29 28.06
CA PRO A 24 89.42 -54.09 28.66
C PRO A 24 90.39 -54.48 29.77
N THR A 25 91.59 -53.90 29.75
CA THR A 25 92.68 -54.22 30.68
C THR A 25 92.87 -53.15 31.76
N GLY A 26 92.18 -52.02 31.66
CA GLY A 26 92.15 -50.98 32.70
C GLY A 26 91.72 -49.61 32.17
N ALA A 27 91.19 -48.77 33.05
CA ALA A 27 90.79 -47.41 32.71
C ALA A 27 91.96 -46.56 32.22
N VAL A 28 91.72 -45.81 31.14
CA VAL A 28 92.60 -44.72 30.75
C VAL A 28 92.62 -43.67 31.88
N PRO A 29 93.75 -42.99 32.17
CA PRO A 29 93.78 -41.96 33.20
C PRO A 29 92.63 -40.94 33.07
N GLY A 30 91.95 -40.64 34.18
CA GLY A 30 90.78 -39.75 34.22
C GLY A 30 89.45 -40.40 33.78
N HIS A 31 89.45 -41.69 33.41
CA HIS A 31 88.26 -42.42 32.97
C HIS A 31 87.89 -43.55 33.96
N ARG A 32 86.68 -44.08 33.79
CA ARG A 32 86.08 -45.18 34.56
C ARG A 32 86.17 -46.48 33.77
N ARG A 33 86.23 -47.60 34.49
CA ARG A 33 86.17 -48.93 33.88
C ARG A 33 84.76 -49.24 33.40
N PHE A 34 84.66 -50.05 32.35
CA PHE A 34 83.39 -50.56 31.85
C PHE A 34 82.66 -51.39 32.90
N VAL A 35 83.38 -52.26 33.62
CA VAL A 35 82.80 -53.12 34.66
C VAL A 35 82.21 -52.34 35.85
N ASP A 36 82.63 -51.09 36.06
CA ASP A 36 82.14 -50.23 37.14
C ASP A 36 81.00 -49.29 36.70
N ALA A 37 80.81 -49.10 35.40
CA ALA A 37 79.94 -48.05 34.85
C ALA A 37 78.83 -48.58 33.93
N VAL A 38 79.02 -49.75 33.34
CA VAL A 38 78.06 -50.38 32.43
C VAL A 38 77.58 -51.68 33.05
N PRO A 39 76.28 -51.81 33.38
CA PRO A 39 75.75 -53.06 33.87
C PRO A 39 75.97 -54.20 32.84
N PRO A 40 76.37 -55.41 33.27
CA PRO A 40 76.62 -56.53 32.36
C PRO A 40 75.40 -56.80 31.46
N GLY A 41 75.62 -56.95 30.16
CA GLY A 41 74.58 -57.20 29.17
C GLY A 41 73.76 -55.99 28.70
N THR A 42 73.98 -54.79 29.25
CA THR A 42 73.32 -53.57 28.78
C THR A 42 73.91 -53.11 27.44
N PRO A 43 73.08 -52.87 26.40
CA PRO A 43 73.56 -52.38 25.11
C PRO A 43 73.97 -50.90 25.19
N PHE A 44 75.14 -50.58 24.65
CA PHE A 44 75.65 -49.22 24.52
C PHE A 44 76.44 -49.08 23.22
N HIS A 45 76.65 -47.84 22.79
CA HIS A 45 77.54 -47.54 21.67
C HIS A 45 79.00 -47.52 22.15
N TYR A 46 79.84 -48.34 21.54
CA TYR A 46 81.27 -48.35 21.79
C TYR A 46 82.03 -47.75 20.61
N ALA A 47 83.22 -47.21 20.90
CA ALA A 47 84.26 -46.93 19.93
C ALA A 47 85.56 -47.62 20.36
N VAL A 48 86.10 -48.47 19.50
CA VAL A 48 87.45 -49.01 19.61
C VAL A 48 88.36 -48.21 18.68
N ALA A 49 89.47 -47.72 19.21
CA ALA A 49 90.48 -46.99 18.45
C ALA A 49 91.88 -47.58 18.75
N GLY A 50 92.55 -48.09 17.73
CA GLY A 50 93.92 -48.57 17.82
C GLY A 50 94.89 -47.45 18.16
N ILE A 51 95.78 -47.69 19.13
CA ILE A 51 96.92 -46.79 19.41
C ILE A 51 98.17 -47.34 18.72
N ALA A 52 98.44 -48.64 18.89
CA ALA A 52 99.57 -49.30 18.24
C ALA A 52 99.37 -49.48 16.72
N GLN A 53 98.12 -49.53 16.28
CA GLN A 53 97.72 -49.57 14.87
C GLN A 53 96.67 -48.48 14.62
N PRO A 54 97.09 -47.22 14.38
CA PRO A 54 96.18 -46.07 14.32
C PRO A 54 95.08 -46.17 13.25
N GLN A 55 95.32 -46.96 12.20
CA GLN A 55 94.36 -47.21 11.13
C GLN A 55 93.21 -48.16 11.53
N GLN A 56 93.34 -48.92 12.63
CA GLN A 56 92.30 -49.84 13.08
C GLN A 56 91.34 -49.13 14.05
N TRP A 57 90.08 -48.97 13.64
CA TRP A 57 89.04 -48.38 14.50
C TRP A 57 87.67 -48.97 14.17
N GLU A 58 86.77 -48.94 15.15
CA GLU A 58 85.42 -49.45 15.01
C GLU A 58 84.48 -48.72 15.95
N VAL A 59 83.30 -48.33 15.46
CA VAL A 59 82.19 -47.83 16.25
C VAL A 59 81.01 -48.76 16.04
N GLY A 60 80.38 -49.18 17.12
CA GLY A 60 79.29 -50.13 17.05
C GLY A 60 78.42 -50.10 18.29
N MET A 61 77.39 -50.94 18.30
CA MET A 61 76.68 -51.30 19.52
C MET A 61 77.24 -52.59 20.09
N GLY A 62 77.48 -52.59 21.38
CA GLY A 62 78.05 -53.72 22.10
C GLY A 62 77.58 -53.77 23.54
N ARG A 63 78.07 -54.78 24.25
CA ARG A 63 77.73 -55.09 25.64
C ARG A 63 78.97 -55.58 26.35
N ILE A 64 79.06 -55.35 27.66
CA ILE A 64 80.07 -55.99 28.50
C ILE A 64 79.50 -57.34 28.96
N ASP A 65 80.21 -58.43 28.69
CA ASP A 65 79.81 -59.77 29.12
C ASP A 65 80.13 -60.02 30.60
N GLY A 66 79.66 -61.16 31.13
CA GLY A 66 79.87 -61.54 32.54
C GLY A 66 81.34 -61.76 32.92
N SER A 67 82.25 -61.84 31.95
CA SER A 67 83.70 -61.92 32.13
C SER A 67 84.40 -60.58 31.88
N GLY A 68 83.65 -59.48 31.75
CA GLY A 68 84.17 -58.13 31.59
C GLY A 68 84.64 -57.79 30.18
N ARG A 69 84.37 -58.64 29.18
CA ARG A 69 84.80 -58.42 27.80
C ARG A 69 83.73 -57.69 27.00
N LEU A 70 84.15 -56.80 26.11
CA LEU A 70 83.28 -56.16 25.14
C LEU A 70 82.85 -57.17 24.06
N GLN A 71 81.57 -57.52 24.06
CA GLN A 71 80.90 -58.11 22.90
C GLN A 71 80.47 -57.03 21.91
N ARG A 72 80.77 -57.27 20.63
CA ARG A 72 80.65 -56.30 19.55
C ARG A 72 79.42 -56.58 18.68
N ASP A 73 78.24 -56.52 19.29
CA ASP A 73 76.96 -57.03 18.75
C ASP A 73 76.67 -56.56 17.31
N ALA A 74 76.82 -55.27 17.04
CA ALA A 74 76.62 -54.69 15.71
C ALA A 74 77.66 -53.60 15.44
N VAL A 75 78.26 -53.61 14.26
CA VAL A 75 79.18 -52.55 13.84
C VAL A 75 78.39 -51.52 13.04
N VAL A 76 78.53 -50.25 13.43
CA VAL A 76 77.89 -49.12 12.75
C VAL A 76 78.83 -48.57 11.68
N ALA A 77 80.09 -48.35 12.05
CA ALA A 77 81.13 -47.89 11.15
C ALA A 77 82.48 -48.42 11.59
N SER A 78 83.36 -48.75 10.65
CA SER A 78 84.69 -49.26 11.00
C SER A 78 85.71 -49.06 9.90
N SER A 79 86.98 -49.23 10.25
CA SER A 79 88.10 -49.31 9.32
C SER A 79 88.06 -50.54 8.39
N ALA A 80 87.10 -51.44 8.58
CA ALA A 80 86.87 -52.62 7.74
C ALA A 80 85.59 -52.49 6.89
N GLY A 81 85.20 -51.27 6.52
CA GLY A 81 84.02 -51.03 5.69
C GLY A 81 82.70 -51.36 6.39
N SER A 82 82.59 -50.97 7.67
CA SER A 82 81.46 -51.29 8.55
C SER A 82 81.28 -52.79 8.86
N ALA A 83 82.24 -53.64 8.48
CA ALA A 83 82.36 -54.99 9.00
C ALA A 83 83.12 -55.01 10.34
N ARG A 84 83.04 -56.14 11.04
CA ARG A 84 83.77 -56.34 12.30
C ARG A 84 85.28 -56.36 12.06
N VAL A 85 86.02 -55.48 12.72
CA VAL A 85 87.48 -55.36 12.62
C VAL A 85 88.15 -56.54 13.34
N ASP A 86 89.09 -57.18 12.64
CA ASP A 86 90.05 -58.11 13.21
C ASP A 86 91.26 -57.33 13.74
N PHE A 87 91.29 -57.06 15.04
CA PHE A 87 92.31 -56.18 15.62
C PHE A 87 93.64 -56.90 15.73
N ALA A 88 94.74 -56.23 15.40
CA ALA A 88 96.07 -56.75 15.72
C ALA A 88 96.29 -56.67 17.24
N ALA A 89 97.10 -57.58 17.78
CA ALA A 89 97.57 -57.48 19.16
C ALA A 89 98.38 -56.18 19.35
N GLY A 90 98.12 -55.48 20.45
CA GLY A 90 98.72 -54.18 20.72
C GLY A 90 97.71 -53.16 21.25
N LEU A 91 98.24 -52.09 21.87
CA LEU A 91 97.46 -51.12 22.62
C LEU A 91 96.35 -50.48 21.76
N LYS A 92 95.13 -50.49 22.29
CA LYS A 92 93.95 -49.81 21.75
C LYS A 92 93.10 -49.28 22.89
N THR A 93 92.27 -48.27 22.63
CA THR A 93 91.28 -47.78 23.60
C THR A 93 89.88 -48.18 23.19
N ILE A 94 89.07 -48.56 24.16
CA ILE A 94 87.65 -48.81 24.03
C ILE A 94 86.93 -47.71 24.82
N ALA A 95 85.98 -47.00 24.22
CA ALA A 95 85.20 -45.94 24.85
C ALA A 95 83.70 -46.19 24.68
N LEU A 96 82.87 -45.79 25.66
CA LEU A 96 81.45 -45.59 25.43
C LEU A 96 81.28 -44.25 24.71
N THR A 97 80.55 -44.22 23.60
CA THR A 97 80.32 -43.01 22.79
C THR A 97 78.86 -42.92 22.32
N VAL A 98 78.52 -41.91 21.52
CA VAL A 98 77.25 -41.82 20.77
C VAL A 98 77.56 -41.95 19.28
N ALA A 99 76.78 -42.73 18.53
CA ALA A 99 76.93 -42.85 17.08
C ALA A 99 76.16 -41.74 16.33
N ALA A 100 76.74 -41.19 15.26
CA ALA A 100 76.15 -40.13 14.44
C ALA A 100 74.79 -40.50 13.84
N ASP A 101 74.56 -41.79 13.58
CA ASP A 101 73.32 -42.34 13.01
C ASP A 101 72.09 -42.04 13.90
N TRP A 102 72.26 -41.97 15.21
CA TRP A 102 71.15 -41.66 16.13
C TRP A 102 70.66 -40.21 15.99
N PHE A 103 71.57 -39.25 15.77
CA PHE A 103 71.20 -37.86 15.54
C PHE A 103 70.46 -37.68 14.21
N ALA A 104 70.94 -38.34 13.14
CA ALA A 104 70.32 -38.28 11.82
C ALA A 104 68.86 -38.75 11.84
N ALA A 105 68.56 -39.80 12.62
CA ALA A 105 67.20 -40.32 12.73
C ALA A 105 66.25 -39.43 13.55
N SER A 106 66.77 -38.59 14.45
CA SER A 106 65.97 -37.64 15.24
C SER A 106 65.55 -36.43 14.40
N ASP A 107 66.43 -35.91 13.55
CA ASP A 107 66.14 -34.77 12.67
C ASP A 107 65.07 -35.10 11.62
N ALA A 108 65.06 -36.32 11.09
CA ALA A 108 64.05 -36.77 10.13
C ALA A 108 62.62 -36.74 10.71
N GLY A 109 62.47 -37.00 12.01
CA GLY A 109 61.16 -36.94 12.67
C GLY A 109 60.62 -35.51 12.84
N ALA A 110 61.51 -34.53 13.03
CA ALA A 110 61.12 -33.11 13.17
C ALA A 110 60.64 -32.51 11.84
N ALA A 111 61.21 -32.94 10.71
CA ALA A 111 60.80 -32.47 9.38
C ALA A 111 59.34 -32.82 9.05
N GLY A 112 58.89 -34.04 9.41
CA GLY A 112 57.51 -34.47 9.14
C GLY A 112 56.42 -33.65 9.83
N LEU A 113 56.70 -33.13 11.03
CA LEU A 113 55.76 -32.26 11.76
C LEU A 113 55.61 -30.87 11.11
N SER A 114 56.65 -30.40 10.41
CA SER A 114 56.64 -29.12 9.69
C SER A 114 55.64 -29.14 8.52
N ASP A 115 55.60 -30.26 7.80
CA ASP A 115 54.76 -30.42 6.63
C ASP A 115 53.26 -30.44 7.00
N ASP A 116 52.90 -31.15 8.08
CA ASP A 116 51.52 -31.20 8.57
C ASP A 116 50.99 -29.80 8.94
N VAL A 117 51.81 -28.97 9.58
CA VAL A 117 51.44 -27.59 9.96
C VAL A 117 51.22 -26.70 8.72
N ALA A 118 52.04 -26.86 7.68
CA ALA A 118 51.89 -26.10 6.44
C ALA A 118 50.58 -26.43 5.70
N THR A 119 50.14 -27.69 5.72
CA THR A 119 48.87 -28.09 5.10
C THR A 119 47.65 -27.52 5.82
N LEU A 120 47.69 -27.44 7.16
CA LEU A 120 46.63 -26.82 7.97
C LEU A 120 46.50 -25.32 7.69
N ALA A 121 47.62 -24.61 7.55
CA ALA A 121 47.61 -23.19 7.20
C ALA A 121 46.95 -22.94 5.83
N SER A 122 47.27 -23.77 4.85
CA SER A 122 46.70 -23.67 3.49
C SER A 122 45.20 -23.99 3.47
N ALA A 123 44.76 -24.98 4.26
CA ALA A 123 43.35 -25.34 4.37
C ALA A 123 42.51 -24.25 5.06
N LEU A 124 43.11 -23.47 5.98
CA LEU A 124 42.47 -22.35 6.66
C LEU A 124 42.26 -21.15 5.72
N GLU A 125 43.27 -20.82 4.90
CA GLU A 125 43.16 -19.75 3.89
C GLU A 125 42.12 -20.06 2.79
N ALA A 126 41.90 -21.34 2.48
CA ALA A 126 40.93 -21.79 1.49
C ALA A 126 39.47 -21.81 1.98
N LYS A 127 39.21 -21.59 3.28
CA LYS A 127 37.85 -21.37 3.80
C LYS A 127 37.50 -19.88 3.65
N GLN A 128 36.27 -19.56 3.24
CA GLN A 128 35.81 -18.17 3.17
C GLN A 128 36.17 -17.42 4.46
N PRO A 129 36.66 -16.17 4.37
CA PRO A 129 36.89 -15.38 5.57
C PRO A 129 35.57 -15.28 6.32
N LEU A 130 35.62 -15.60 7.62
CA LEU A 130 34.54 -15.27 8.54
C LEU A 130 34.23 -13.78 8.34
N SER A 131 32.96 -13.45 8.12
CA SER A 131 32.48 -12.07 7.98
C SER A 131 32.95 -11.22 9.17
N THR A 132 34.10 -10.52 9.05
CA THR A 132 34.71 -9.78 10.17
C THR A 132 34.97 -8.31 9.87
N THR A 133 34.12 -7.65 9.07
CA THR A 133 34.06 -6.18 9.06
C THR A 133 32.63 -5.67 8.83
N HIS A 134 31.69 -6.04 9.70
CA HIS A 134 30.43 -5.32 9.82
C HIS A 134 30.41 -4.57 11.15
N GLY A 135 31.33 -3.61 11.31
CA GLY A 135 31.18 -2.54 12.30
C GLY A 135 30.10 -1.57 11.82
N GLY A 136 28.87 -2.05 11.66
CA GLY A 136 27.68 -1.28 11.26
C GLY A 136 27.73 -0.63 9.87
N ALA A 137 26.94 -1.14 8.91
CA ALA A 137 26.49 -0.32 7.79
C ALA A 137 25.16 0.34 8.20
N ALA A 138 25.10 1.67 8.26
CA ALA A 138 23.88 2.39 8.63
C ALA A 138 22.75 2.23 7.57
N THR A 139 23.12 2.03 6.30
CA THR A 139 22.23 1.74 5.18
C THR A 139 23.01 0.97 4.12
N GLY A 140 22.45 -0.09 3.54
CA GLY A 140 23.11 -0.81 2.44
C GLY A 140 22.89 -0.13 1.07
N ALA A 141 23.90 -0.17 0.21
CA ALA A 141 23.87 0.37 -1.15
C ALA A 141 23.32 -0.66 -2.17
N ASP A 142 22.98 -0.19 -3.38
CA ASP A 142 22.41 -1.00 -4.48
C ASP A 142 23.27 -2.22 -4.89
N GLY A 143 24.59 -2.15 -4.62
CA GLY A 143 25.56 -3.21 -4.87
C GLY A 143 25.87 -4.13 -3.68
N ASP A 144 25.28 -3.89 -2.51
CA ASP A 144 25.56 -4.71 -1.33
C ASP A 144 24.89 -6.08 -1.46
N LEU A 145 25.59 -7.12 -1.01
CA LEU A 145 25.15 -8.51 -1.12
C LEU A 145 24.90 -9.10 0.28
N MET A 146 23.75 -9.76 0.46
CA MET A 146 23.48 -10.63 1.59
C MET A 146 23.73 -12.08 1.17
N THR A 147 24.69 -12.75 1.80
CA THR A 147 24.93 -14.18 1.55
C THR A 147 23.99 -15.02 2.41
N VAL A 148 23.17 -15.86 1.78
CA VAL A 148 22.29 -16.81 2.47
C VAL A 148 22.66 -18.24 2.12
N ARG A 149 22.42 -19.17 3.06
CA ARG A 149 22.61 -20.59 2.82
C ARG A 149 21.42 -21.15 2.05
N ARG A 150 21.66 -21.81 0.92
CA ARG A 150 20.63 -22.49 0.12
C ARG A 150 21.08 -23.92 -0.14
N GLY A 151 20.43 -24.89 0.52
CA GLY A 151 20.87 -26.29 0.50
C GLY A 151 22.27 -26.46 1.09
N GLY A 152 23.15 -27.17 0.37
CA GLY A 152 24.54 -27.40 0.77
C GLY A 152 25.52 -26.27 0.48
N GLY A 153 25.08 -25.18 -0.17
CA GLY A 153 25.94 -24.08 -0.62
C GLY A 153 25.52 -22.69 -0.15
N TRP A 154 26.28 -21.69 -0.54
CA TRP A 154 26.07 -20.28 -0.26
C TRP A 154 25.70 -19.53 -1.54
N VAL A 155 24.72 -18.63 -1.45
CA VAL A 155 24.29 -17.79 -2.58
C VAL A 155 24.30 -16.33 -2.13
N ASN A 156 24.86 -15.45 -2.96
CA ASN A 156 24.77 -14.01 -2.76
C ASN A 156 23.45 -13.51 -3.34
N ILE A 157 22.65 -12.83 -2.52
CA ILE A 157 21.43 -12.14 -2.91
C ILE A 157 21.72 -10.65 -2.85
N PRO A 158 21.57 -9.88 -3.95
CA PRO A 158 21.73 -8.44 -3.88
C PRO A 158 20.67 -7.82 -2.97
N LEU A 159 21.02 -6.79 -2.21
CA LEU A 159 20.11 -6.12 -1.28
C LEU A 159 18.88 -5.54 -1.99
N THR A 160 19.00 -5.22 -3.28
CA THR A 160 17.89 -4.85 -4.16
C THR A 160 16.85 -5.94 -4.36
N ALA A 161 17.25 -7.22 -4.28
CA ALA A 161 16.36 -8.36 -4.33
C ALA A 161 15.72 -8.68 -2.96
N LEU A 162 16.13 -8.01 -1.88
CA LEU A 162 15.57 -8.16 -0.53
C LEU A 162 14.31 -7.33 -0.28
N ALA A 163 13.86 -6.52 -1.25
CA ALA A 163 12.48 -6.06 -1.25
C ALA A 163 11.59 -7.32 -1.31
N TYR A 164 11.02 -7.73 -0.17
CA TYR A 164 10.28 -8.97 -0.03
C TYR A 164 9.04 -8.91 -0.91
N ARG A 165 9.18 -9.24 -2.18
CA ARG A 165 8.07 -9.35 -3.11
C ARG A 165 7.48 -10.73 -2.93
N ASN A 166 6.18 -10.82 -2.71
CA ASN A 166 5.51 -12.12 -2.75
C ASN A 166 5.55 -12.70 -4.18
N ALA A 167 5.06 -13.92 -4.37
CA ALA A 167 5.01 -14.58 -5.68
C ALA A 167 4.23 -13.78 -6.76
N SER A 168 3.41 -12.81 -6.35
CA SER A 168 2.69 -11.89 -7.26
C SER A 168 3.40 -10.55 -7.44
N GLY A 169 4.68 -10.42 -7.06
CA GLY A 169 5.49 -9.21 -7.28
C GLY A 169 5.23 -8.04 -6.32
N ARG A 170 4.41 -8.23 -5.27
CA ARG A 170 4.01 -7.16 -4.34
C ARG A 170 4.99 -7.04 -3.18
N HIS A 171 5.46 -5.83 -2.90
CA HIS A 171 6.25 -5.51 -1.71
C HIS A 171 5.48 -5.86 -0.43
N MET A 172 6.05 -6.72 0.41
CA MET A 172 5.55 -7.10 1.73
C MET A 172 6.26 -6.25 2.79
N LEU A 173 5.48 -5.59 3.64
CA LEU A 173 5.96 -4.78 4.75
C LEU A 173 5.44 -5.38 6.06
N SER A 174 6.30 -5.56 7.05
CA SER A 174 5.91 -5.96 8.42
C SER A 174 5.58 -4.77 9.33
N GLY A 175 5.80 -3.53 8.86
CA GLY A 175 5.51 -2.27 9.54
C GLY A 175 4.94 -1.20 8.58
N GLY A 176 4.87 0.05 9.04
CA GLY A 176 4.37 1.17 8.23
C GLY A 176 5.31 1.55 7.09
N LEU A 177 4.74 2.05 5.98
CA LEU A 177 5.50 2.63 4.87
C LEU A 177 5.76 4.11 5.15
N ALA A 178 7.00 4.48 5.44
CA ALA A 178 7.44 5.87 5.50
C ALA A 178 8.01 6.28 4.15
N ALA A 179 7.52 7.39 3.60
CA ALA A 179 8.02 7.99 2.37
C ALA A 179 8.49 9.43 2.66
N GLN A 180 9.36 9.96 1.82
CA GLN A 180 9.67 11.40 1.81
C GLN A 180 8.41 12.20 1.43
N ASP A 181 8.46 13.53 1.53
CA ASP A 181 7.29 14.36 1.26
C ASP A 181 6.83 14.26 -0.21
N GLY A 182 7.77 14.29 -1.15
CA GLY A 182 7.46 14.38 -2.57
C GLY A 182 6.80 15.72 -2.94
N THR A 183 6.35 15.81 -4.18
CA THR A 183 5.62 16.97 -4.72
C THR A 183 4.49 16.49 -5.62
N ALA A 184 3.62 17.40 -6.08
CA ALA A 184 2.62 17.03 -7.09
C ALA A 184 3.25 16.52 -8.40
N ALA A 185 4.38 17.09 -8.81
CA ALA A 185 5.10 16.71 -10.03
C ALA A 185 5.96 15.44 -9.87
N ALA A 186 6.25 15.03 -8.63
CA ALA A 186 7.01 13.84 -8.31
C ALA A 186 6.52 13.28 -6.96
N PRO A 187 5.40 12.55 -6.94
CA PRO A 187 4.82 12.02 -5.71
C PRO A 187 5.75 11.00 -5.05
N ALA A 188 5.80 11.00 -3.72
CA ALA A 188 6.70 10.10 -2.99
C ALA A 188 6.27 8.63 -3.05
N ILE A 189 4.97 8.39 -3.20
CA ILE A 189 4.41 7.08 -3.52
C ILE A 189 3.70 7.23 -4.85
N GLY A 190 4.37 6.82 -5.94
CA GLY A 190 3.85 6.90 -7.31
C GLY A 190 3.93 5.57 -8.06
N PHE A 191 3.57 5.60 -9.34
CA PHE A 191 3.63 4.45 -10.23
C PHE A 191 4.92 4.49 -11.06
N ALA A 192 5.58 3.34 -11.26
CA ALA A 192 6.90 3.29 -11.88
C ALA A 192 6.93 3.86 -13.32
N ASP A 193 5.87 3.61 -14.09
CA ASP A 193 5.74 4.08 -15.48
C ASP A 193 5.00 5.43 -15.60
N ASP A 194 4.53 5.97 -14.49
CA ASP A 194 3.78 7.23 -14.40
C ASP A 194 4.21 7.98 -13.12
N GLY A 195 5.39 8.59 -13.22
CA GLY A 195 6.05 9.26 -12.09
C GLY A 195 5.38 10.54 -11.62
N ASP A 196 4.31 10.99 -12.29
CA ASP A 196 3.56 12.20 -11.96
C ASP A 196 2.18 11.91 -11.33
N CYS A 197 1.86 10.62 -11.13
CA CYS A 197 0.64 10.14 -10.50
C CYS A 197 0.94 9.46 -9.17
N GLY A 198 0.32 9.92 -8.08
CA GLY A 198 0.57 9.33 -6.76
C GLY A 198 0.16 10.17 -5.54
N LEU A 199 0.67 9.74 -4.38
CA LEU A 199 0.48 10.37 -3.07
C LEU A 199 1.72 11.17 -2.68
N PHE A 200 1.51 12.38 -2.15
CA PHE A 200 2.57 13.22 -1.61
C PHE A 200 2.08 14.00 -0.38
N ARG A 201 3.02 14.59 0.37
CA ARG A 201 2.76 15.42 1.54
C ARG A 201 2.99 16.89 1.19
N PRO A 202 1.93 17.67 0.88
CA PRO A 202 2.08 19.07 0.47
C PRO A 202 2.50 20.02 1.60
N ALA A 203 2.25 19.64 2.85
CA ALA A 203 2.48 20.44 4.07
C ALA A 203 2.45 19.54 5.32
N PRO A 204 2.84 20.02 6.52
CA PRO A 204 2.57 19.33 7.78
C PRO A 204 1.11 18.89 7.91
N ASP A 205 0.91 17.69 8.43
CA ASP A 205 -0.40 17.09 8.72
C ASP A 205 -1.38 17.07 7.54
N SER A 206 -0.88 17.13 6.31
CA SER A 206 -1.69 17.22 5.09
C SER A 206 -1.31 16.11 4.10
N ILE A 207 -2.28 15.66 3.32
CA ILE A 207 -2.11 14.61 2.31
C ILE A 207 -2.62 15.12 0.97
N GLY A 208 -1.83 14.97 -0.09
CA GLY A 208 -2.15 15.37 -1.46
C GLY A 208 -2.15 14.18 -2.42
N LEU A 209 -3.10 14.17 -3.35
CA LEU A 209 -3.18 13.24 -4.47
C LEU A 209 -2.86 13.99 -5.76
N ALA A 210 -1.93 13.49 -6.53
CA ALA A 210 -1.51 14.06 -7.81
C ALA A 210 -1.84 13.13 -8.98
N ALA A 211 -2.18 13.75 -10.11
CA ALA A 211 -2.27 13.06 -11.40
C ALA A 211 -1.94 14.03 -12.54
N GLY A 212 -1.05 13.62 -13.44
CA GLY A 212 -0.52 14.51 -14.49
C GLY A 212 0.34 15.63 -13.91
N GLY A 213 1.04 15.36 -12.81
CA GLY A 213 1.92 16.33 -12.13
C GLY A 213 1.21 17.46 -11.39
N VAL A 214 -0.12 17.40 -11.28
CA VAL A 214 -0.96 18.43 -10.65
C VAL A 214 -1.71 17.84 -9.46
N GLU A 215 -1.77 18.59 -8.37
CA GLU A 215 -2.58 18.25 -7.20
C GLU A 215 -4.08 18.27 -7.56
N ARG A 216 -4.74 17.13 -7.44
CA ARG A 216 -6.17 16.97 -7.76
C ARG A 216 -7.05 17.03 -6.52
N MET A 217 -6.55 16.50 -5.40
CA MET A 217 -7.28 16.43 -4.14
C MET A 217 -6.32 16.58 -2.96
N ARG A 218 -6.78 17.26 -1.91
CA ARG A 218 -6.05 17.44 -0.65
C ARG A 218 -6.93 17.17 0.55
N ILE A 219 -6.37 16.53 1.56
CA ILE A 219 -6.85 16.61 2.95
C ILE A 219 -5.87 17.52 3.71
N ALA A 220 -6.32 18.70 4.12
CA ALA A 220 -5.52 19.66 4.85
C ALA A 220 -5.43 19.31 6.35
N SER A 221 -4.48 19.92 7.07
CA SER A 221 -4.25 19.69 8.51
C SER A 221 -5.48 19.89 9.41
N GLY A 222 -6.42 20.76 9.01
CA GLY A 222 -7.69 20.96 9.70
C GLY A 222 -8.76 19.90 9.43
N GLY A 223 -8.44 18.85 8.68
CA GLY A 223 -9.40 17.83 8.23
C GLY A 223 -10.32 18.29 7.08
N LEU A 224 -9.95 19.37 6.38
CA LEU A 224 -10.70 19.91 5.25
C LEU A 224 -10.29 19.22 3.94
N VAL A 225 -11.27 18.82 3.14
CA VAL A 225 -11.05 18.14 1.87
C VAL A 225 -11.26 19.11 0.71
N GLY A 226 -10.22 19.33 -0.09
CA GLY A 226 -10.29 20.11 -1.33
C GLY A 226 -10.19 19.19 -2.55
N ILE A 227 -11.04 19.41 -3.56
CA ILE A 227 -10.91 18.85 -4.90
C ILE A 227 -10.75 20.02 -5.86
N GLY A 228 -9.64 20.09 -6.59
CA GLY A 228 -9.30 21.25 -7.44
C GLY A 228 -8.87 22.51 -6.67
N THR A 229 -8.69 22.43 -5.35
CA THR A 229 -8.15 23.52 -4.52
C THR A 229 -7.17 22.98 -3.47
N ALA A 230 -6.06 23.68 -3.30
CA ALA A 230 -5.06 23.41 -2.26
C ALA A 230 -5.41 24.06 -0.90
N ASN A 231 -6.37 24.98 -0.88
CA ASN A 231 -6.75 25.77 0.30
C ASN A 231 -8.27 25.72 0.50
N PRO A 232 -8.85 24.54 0.81
CA PRO A 232 -10.28 24.44 1.08
C PRO A 232 -10.67 25.30 2.29
N ALA A 233 -11.71 26.11 2.16
CA ALA A 233 -12.25 26.97 3.21
C ALA A 233 -13.33 26.27 4.06
N THR A 234 -13.87 25.15 3.59
CA THR A 234 -14.90 24.35 4.28
C THR A 234 -14.54 22.86 4.28
N ARG A 235 -15.34 22.02 4.98
CA ARG A 235 -15.02 20.59 5.17
C ARG A 235 -14.85 19.83 3.86
N LEU A 236 -15.64 20.16 2.84
CA LEU A 236 -15.52 19.63 1.50
C LEU A 236 -15.71 20.79 0.52
N GLU A 237 -14.68 21.13 -0.23
CA GLU A 237 -14.72 22.13 -1.27
C GLU A 237 -14.35 21.51 -2.62
N ILE A 238 -15.23 21.66 -3.60
CA ILE A 238 -14.98 21.32 -5.00
C ILE A 238 -14.82 22.64 -5.74
N ALA A 239 -13.60 22.92 -6.20
CA ALA A 239 -13.24 24.14 -6.88
C ALA A 239 -12.88 23.87 -8.34
N GLY A 240 -13.21 24.83 -9.20
CA GLY A 240 -12.88 24.83 -10.61
C GLY A 240 -12.95 26.25 -11.16
N THR A 241 -12.21 26.52 -12.23
CA THR A 241 -12.20 27.83 -12.89
C THR A 241 -13.32 27.96 -13.93
N ASP A 242 -14.04 26.88 -14.20
CA ASP A 242 -15.21 26.85 -15.06
C ASP A 242 -16.29 25.94 -14.46
N GLN A 243 -17.49 26.03 -15.04
CA GLN A 243 -18.66 25.29 -14.58
C GLN A 243 -18.60 23.79 -14.88
N ILE A 244 -17.72 23.35 -15.78
CA ILE A 244 -17.51 21.94 -16.11
C ILE A 244 -16.75 21.27 -14.95
N VAL A 245 -15.81 21.99 -14.35
CA VAL A 245 -14.95 21.48 -13.29
C VAL A 245 -15.54 21.73 -11.89
N ALA A 246 -16.23 22.83 -11.64
CA ALA A 246 -16.84 23.16 -10.34
C ALA A 246 -18.28 22.62 -10.19
N ARG A 247 -18.46 21.29 -10.17
CA ARG A 247 -19.78 20.65 -9.98
C ARG A 247 -19.72 19.34 -9.19
N LEU A 248 -20.84 18.99 -8.56
CA LEU A 248 -21.08 17.65 -8.03
C LEU A 248 -22.00 16.89 -8.98
N ARG A 249 -21.52 15.77 -9.54
CA ARG A 249 -22.29 14.90 -10.42
C ARG A 249 -22.84 13.69 -9.67
N ILE A 250 -24.14 13.43 -9.86
CA ILE A 250 -24.88 12.30 -9.31
C ILE A 250 -25.42 11.49 -10.48
N ARG A 251 -24.93 10.27 -10.68
CA ARG A 251 -25.33 9.38 -11.77
C ARG A 251 -26.06 8.15 -11.23
N ASN A 252 -27.24 7.87 -11.77
CA ASN A 252 -27.88 6.55 -11.67
C ASN A 252 -27.60 5.77 -12.96
N SER A 253 -26.87 4.66 -12.87
CA SER A 253 -26.50 3.83 -14.02
C SER A 253 -27.50 2.69 -14.32
N ALA A 254 -28.61 2.60 -13.58
CA ALA A 254 -29.67 1.64 -13.88
C ALA A 254 -30.37 1.97 -15.23
N ALA A 255 -31.10 1.02 -15.79
CA ALA A 255 -31.94 1.28 -16.97
C ALA A 255 -32.95 2.39 -16.67
N GLY A 256 -33.00 3.43 -17.51
CA GLY A 256 -33.80 4.64 -17.27
C GLY A 256 -33.23 5.59 -16.21
N GLY A 257 -32.04 5.30 -15.66
CA GLY A 257 -31.33 6.16 -14.74
C GLY A 257 -30.93 7.49 -15.39
N ARG A 258 -30.80 8.52 -14.55
CA ARG A 258 -30.46 9.88 -14.97
C ARG A 258 -29.17 10.36 -14.32
N VAL A 259 -28.58 11.40 -14.91
CA VAL A 259 -27.43 12.10 -14.39
C VAL A 259 -27.84 13.52 -14.05
N TYR A 260 -27.64 13.91 -12.79
CA TYR A 260 -27.88 15.26 -12.30
C TYR A 260 -26.57 15.90 -11.85
N ASP A 261 -26.41 17.18 -12.12
CA ASP A 261 -25.30 17.99 -11.62
C ASP A 261 -25.85 19.10 -10.71
N LEU A 262 -25.18 19.30 -9.58
CA LEU A 262 -25.27 20.53 -8.78
C LEU A 262 -24.13 21.45 -9.23
N VAL A 263 -24.46 22.65 -9.71
CA VAL A 263 -23.51 23.51 -10.43
C VAL A 263 -23.41 24.87 -9.76
N SER A 264 -22.17 25.34 -9.53
CA SER A 264 -21.88 26.74 -9.23
C SER A 264 -21.92 27.56 -10.52
N GLY A 265 -23.12 27.73 -11.07
CA GLY A 265 -23.43 28.44 -12.30
C GLY A 265 -24.62 27.80 -13.01
N ILE A 266 -24.98 28.30 -14.19
CA ILE A 266 -25.87 27.66 -15.18
C ILE A 266 -24.99 27.07 -16.27
N HIS A 267 -25.19 25.79 -16.57
CA HIS A 267 -24.45 25.06 -17.60
C HIS A 267 -24.31 25.86 -18.90
N ASN A 268 -23.07 26.17 -19.29
CA ASN A 268 -22.70 26.90 -20.51
C ASN A 268 -23.29 28.32 -20.64
N ALA A 269 -23.66 28.98 -19.53
CA ALA A 269 -24.27 30.32 -19.58
C ALA A 269 -23.69 31.34 -18.59
N SER A 270 -23.83 31.14 -17.27
CA SER A 270 -23.48 32.15 -16.25
C SER A 270 -22.93 31.55 -14.97
N GLN A 271 -21.85 32.09 -14.40
CA GLN A 271 -21.21 31.57 -13.17
C GLN A 271 -21.81 32.14 -11.88
N SER A 272 -22.68 33.15 -11.97
CA SER A 272 -23.10 33.97 -10.82
C SER A 272 -24.32 33.42 -10.06
N CYS A 273 -24.49 32.10 -10.01
CA CYS A 273 -25.69 31.46 -9.47
C CYS A 273 -25.42 30.02 -9.05
N PHE A 274 -26.38 29.39 -8.40
CA PHE A 274 -26.48 27.96 -8.16
C PHE A 274 -27.54 27.38 -9.09
N SER A 275 -27.30 26.20 -9.68
CA SER A 275 -28.32 25.51 -10.46
C SER A 275 -28.35 24.00 -10.25
N VAL A 276 -29.53 23.43 -10.53
CA VAL A 276 -29.72 21.98 -10.70
C VAL A 276 -29.87 21.70 -12.18
N TYR A 277 -28.97 20.88 -12.71
CA TYR A 277 -28.87 20.56 -14.13
C TYR A 277 -29.11 19.07 -14.35
N ASP A 278 -29.99 18.73 -15.30
CA ASP A 278 -30.18 17.38 -15.78
C ASP A 278 -29.27 17.13 -16.97
N ALA A 279 -28.14 16.46 -16.72
CA ALA A 279 -27.14 16.17 -17.74
C ALA A 279 -27.57 15.06 -18.70
N THR A 280 -28.62 14.29 -18.38
CA THR A 280 -29.18 13.31 -19.30
C THR A 280 -30.09 13.97 -20.33
N ALA A 281 -30.88 14.95 -19.90
CA ALA A 281 -31.81 15.68 -20.77
C ALA A 281 -31.26 17.02 -21.30
N ASP A 282 -30.02 17.38 -20.96
CA ASP A 282 -29.37 18.63 -21.32
C ASP A 282 -30.23 19.86 -20.99
N THR A 283 -30.75 19.91 -19.76
CA THR A 283 -31.66 20.97 -19.34
C THR A 283 -31.41 21.45 -17.92
N THR A 284 -31.52 22.75 -17.70
CA THR A 284 -31.48 23.34 -16.36
C THR A 284 -32.89 23.27 -15.75
N LEU A 285 -32.98 22.77 -14.53
CA LEU A 285 -34.26 22.58 -13.84
C LEU A 285 -34.60 23.72 -12.88
N LEU A 286 -33.59 24.24 -12.19
CA LEU A 286 -33.72 25.29 -11.19
C LEU A 286 -32.49 26.19 -11.22
N VAL A 287 -32.70 27.49 -11.11
CA VAL A 287 -31.64 28.48 -10.90
C VAL A 287 -31.95 29.30 -9.66
N VAL A 288 -30.94 29.46 -8.81
CA VAL A 288 -30.96 30.36 -7.66
C VAL A 288 -29.80 31.35 -7.82
N ASP A 289 -30.11 32.62 -7.97
CA ASP A 289 -29.11 33.69 -7.98
C ASP A 289 -29.32 34.65 -6.80
N GLY A 290 -28.56 35.74 -6.75
CA GLY A 290 -28.67 36.72 -5.64
C GLY A 290 -30.02 37.44 -5.56
N THR A 291 -30.90 37.25 -6.54
CA THR A 291 -32.20 37.95 -6.65
C THR A 291 -33.37 36.97 -6.82
N PHE A 292 -33.20 35.90 -7.58
CA PHE A 292 -34.29 35.05 -8.03
C PHE A 292 -34.07 33.57 -7.72
N VAL A 293 -35.18 32.91 -7.38
CA VAL A 293 -35.36 31.46 -7.53
C VAL A 293 -36.28 31.28 -8.74
N ARG A 294 -35.79 30.68 -9.82
CA ARG A 294 -36.49 30.65 -11.11
C ARG A 294 -36.33 29.31 -11.86
N PRO A 295 -37.26 28.99 -12.78
CA PRO A 295 -37.07 27.86 -13.69
C PRO A 295 -35.81 28.03 -14.54
N GLY A 296 -35.30 26.92 -15.06
CA GLY A 296 -34.15 26.95 -15.97
C GLY A 296 -34.50 27.38 -17.39
N GLY A 297 -35.78 27.27 -17.80
CA GLY A 297 -36.28 27.75 -19.09
C GLY A 297 -37.49 28.68 -18.91
N ASP A 298 -37.68 29.58 -19.86
CA ASP A 298 -38.86 30.45 -19.90
C ASP A 298 -40.11 29.64 -20.29
N ASN A 299 -41.19 29.81 -19.53
CA ASN A 299 -42.47 29.11 -19.73
C ASN A 299 -42.37 27.57 -19.92
N ALA A 300 -41.37 26.92 -19.31
CA ALA A 300 -41.07 25.51 -19.56
C ALA A 300 -41.34 24.56 -18.38
N GLN A 301 -41.41 25.06 -17.15
CA GLN A 301 -41.62 24.25 -15.94
C GLN A 301 -42.83 24.74 -15.13
N SER A 302 -43.66 23.78 -14.70
CA SER A 302 -44.76 24.02 -13.76
C SER A 302 -44.27 24.00 -12.30
N LEU A 303 -44.86 24.85 -11.44
CA LEU A 303 -44.61 24.82 -10.00
C LEU A 303 -45.63 23.93 -9.29
N GLY A 304 -45.28 22.65 -9.14
CA GLY A 304 -46.18 21.63 -8.60
C GLY A 304 -47.08 21.01 -9.67
N VAL A 305 -47.78 19.95 -9.28
CA VAL A 305 -48.64 19.14 -10.15
C VAL A 305 -49.86 18.63 -9.37
N GLY A 306 -50.84 18.03 -10.06
CA GLY A 306 -52.06 17.50 -9.44
C GLY A 306 -51.81 16.62 -8.21
N PHE A 307 -50.77 15.79 -8.21
CA PHE A 307 -50.43 14.89 -7.10
C PHE A 307 -49.39 15.43 -6.10
N ASN A 308 -48.66 16.52 -6.43
CA ASN A 308 -47.72 17.19 -5.53
C ASN A 308 -47.93 18.70 -5.56
N ARG A 309 -48.89 19.17 -4.76
CA ARG A 309 -49.25 20.60 -4.65
C ARG A 309 -48.50 21.27 -3.50
N TRP A 310 -48.16 22.53 -3.71
CA TRP A 310 -47.75 23.42 -2.62
C TRP A 310 -48.95 23.74 -1.74
N SER A 311 -48.76 23.69 -0.43
CA SER A 311 -49.84 23.93 0.53
C SER A 311 -50.20 25.41 0.64
N VAL A 312 -49.21 26.30 0.62
CA VAL A 312 -49.35 27.75 0.75
C VAL A 312 -48.18 28.47 0.07
N ILE A 313 -48.42 29.66 -0.48
CA ILE A 313 -47.40 30.61 -0.91
C ILE A 313 -47.52 31.86 -0.03
N PHE A 314 -46.42 32.29 0.60
CA PHE A 314 -46.35 33.53 1.37
C PHE A 314 -45.52 34.57 0.59
N SER A 315 -46.15 35.67 0.18
CA SER A 315 -45.51 36.75 -0.57
C SER A 315 -45.93 38.12 -0.07
N ALA A 316 -45.07 39.12 -0.23
CA ALA A 316 -45.38 40.51 0.12
C ALA A 316 -46.34 41.18 -0.88
N THR A 317 -46.27 40.77 -2.15
CA THR A 317 -47.13 41.26 -3.24
C THR A 317 -47.82 40.08 -3.95
N GLY A 318 -48.89 40.37 -4.70
CA GLY A 318 -49.56 39.38 -5.55
C GLY A 318 -48.67 38.88 -6.69
N ALA A 319 -49.05 37.75 -7.29
CA ALA A 319 -48.34 37.16 -8.42
C ALA A 319 -48.49 38.04 -9.68
N ILE A 320 -47.37 38.26 -10.39
CA ILE A 320 -47.38 38.92 -11.70
C ILE A 320 -47.69 37.87 -12.76
N ASN A 321 -48.80 38.05 -13.47
CA ASN A 321 -49.14 37.26 -14.65
C ASN A 321 -48.93 38.11 -15.90
N THR A 322 -48.02 37.69 -16.80
CA THR A 322 -47.77 38.41 -18.05
C THR A 322 -49.06 38.53 -18.87
N SER A 323 -49.41 39.75 -19.25
CA SER A 323 -50.60 40.05 -20.04
C SER A 323 -50.30 41.04 -21.16
N ASP A 324 -49.15 40.86 -21.80
CA ASP A 324 -48.72 41.70 -22.92
C ASP A 324 -49.64 41.50 -24.14
N MET A 325 -50.15 42.60 -24.71
CA MET A 325 -51.05 42.52 -25.85
C MET A 325 -50.36 41.94 -27.10
N ARG A 326 -49.03 42.04 -27.20
CA ARG A 326 -48.25 41.53 -28.34
C ARG A 326 -48.22 40.00 -28.39
N GLU A 327 -48.52 39.36 -27.27
CA GLU A 327 -48.56 37.90 -27.12
C GLU A 327 -49.99 37.34 -27.14
N LYS A 328 -51.00 38.19 -27.40
CA LYS A 328 -52.42 37.82 -27.32
C LYS A 328 -53.19 38.18 -28.59
N THR A 329 -53.99 37.24 -29.06
CA THR A 329 -55.02 37.50 -30.07
C THR A 329 -56.33 37.81 -29.37
N TRP A 330 -56.79 39.06 -29.45
CA TRP A 330 -58.09 39.45 -28.92
C TRP A 330 -59.22 38.79 -29.71
N ARG A 331 -60.19 38.19 -29.02
CA ARG A 331 -61.31 37.47 -29.64
C ARG A 331 -62.58 38.32 -29.65
N SER A 332 -63.14 38.56 -28.47
CA SER A 332 -64.36 39.31 -28.27
C SER A 332 -64.58 39.51 -26.76
N PRO A 333 -65.46 40.44 -26.35
CA PRO A 333 -66.03 40.41 -25.01
C PRO A 333 -66.89 39.15 -24.79
N ALA A 334 -67.27 38.90 -23.53
CA ALA A 334 -68.10 37.76 -23.15
C ALA A 334 -69.50 37.84 -23.79
N ASN A 335 -70.01 36.71 -24.25
CA ASN A 335 -71.30 36.61 -24.91
C ASN A 335 -72.47 36.45 -23.91
N GLY A 336 -73.70 36.38 -24.44
CA GLY A 336 -74.90 36.30 -23.62
C GLY A 336 -74.95 35.10 -22.68
N ALA A 337 -74.62 33.89 -23.18
CA ALA A 337 -74.62 32.65 -22.42
C ALA A 337 -73.48 32.62 -21.39
N GLU A 338 -72.30 33.10 -21.75
CA GLU A 338 -71.17 33.28 -20.84
C GLU A 338 -71.53 34.18 -19.64
N LEU A 339 -72.18 35.32 -19.90
CA LEU A 339 -72.59 36.24 -18.84
C LEU A 339 -73.73 35.67 -17.95
N GLN A 340 -74.59 34.80 -18.50
CA GLN A 340 -75.59 34.08 -17.71
C GLN A 340 -74.93 33.01 -16.83
N ALA A 341 -74.01 32.22 -17.38
CA ALA A 341 -73.21 31.26 -16.63
C ALA A 341 -72.46 31.94 -15.48
N ALA A 342 -71.76 33.05 -15.75
CA ALA A 342 -71.09 33.84 -14.74
C ALA A 342 -72.05 34.32 -13.62
N SER A 343 -73.25 34.77 -13.97
CA SER A 343 -74.26 35.19 -12.97
C SER A 343 -74.71 34.03 -12.08
N ARG A 344 -74.91 32.83 -12.66
CA ARG A 344 -75.26 31.62 -11.92
C ARG A 344 -74.10 31.13 -11.06
N ILE A 345 -72.87 31.21 -11.54
CA ILE A 345 -71.67 30.85 -10.77
C ILE A 345 -71.47 31.81 -9.59
N ALA A 346 -71.75 33.10 -9.76
CA ALA A 346 -71.69 34.07 -8.66
C ALA A 346 -72.66 33.69 -7.51
N ALA A 347 -73.80 33.07 -7.82
CA ALA A 347 -74.75 32.58 -6.83
C ALA A 347 -74.29 31.30 -6.10
N GLU A 348 -73.28 30.59 -6.61
CA GLU A 348 -72.68 29.39 -6.02
C GLU A 348 -71.57 29.71 -5.01
N LEU A 349 -71.13 30.98 -4.92
CA LEU A 349 -70.12 31.41 -3.94
C LEU A 349 -70.60 31.17 -2.51
N GLY A 350 -69.82 30.42 -1.72
CA GLY A 350 -70.16 30.08 -0.35
C GLY A 350 -68.96 29.67 0.50
N PHE A 351 -69.24 29.42 1.79
CA PHE A 351 -68.24 28.91 2.72
C PHE A 351 -68.14 27.38 2.63
N PHE A 352 -66.92 26.86 2.68
CA PHE A 352 -66.63 25.44 2.77
C PHE A 352 -65.50 25.18 3.77
N GLN A 353 -65.37 23.94 4.22
CA GLN A 353 -64.26 23.47 5.03
C GLN A 353 -63.66 22.23 4.37
N TRP A 354 -62.36 22.01 4.53
CA TRP A 354 -61.72 20.79 4.04
C TRP A 354 -62.12 19.59 4.92
N ASN A 355 -62.54 18.49 4.31
CA ASN A 355 -62.91 17.27 5.02
C ASN A 355 -61.79 16.76 5.96
N ASP A 356 -60.53 16.78 5.50
CA ASP A 356 -59.38 16.40 6.33
C ASP A 356 -59.20 17.34 7.54
N ALA A 357 -59.48 18.63 7.37
CA ALA A 357 -59.43 19.60 8.46
C ALA A 357 -60.55 19.35 9.47
N ILE A 358 -61.76 19.03 9.01
CA ILE A 358 -62.89 18.65 9.87
C ILE A 358 -62.54 17.36 10.63
N ALA A 359 -62.04 16.33 9.95
CA ALA A 359 -61.67 15.08 10.59
C ALA A 359 -60.58 15.30 11.66
N LYS A 360 -59.62 16.19 11.41
CA LYS A 360 -58.51 16.49 12.32
C LYS A 360 -58.87 17.43 13.47
N LYS A 361 -59.72 18.43 13.24
CA LYS A 361 -59.95 19.55 14.16
C LYS A 361 -61.40 19.67 14.65
N ARG A 362 -62.29 18.80 14.17
CA ARG A 362 -63.76 18.89 14.28
C ARG A 362 -64.32 20.10 13.51
N PRO A 363 -65.62 20.12 13.19
CA PRO A 363 -66.23 21.24 12.45
C PRO A 363 -65.93 22.61 13.06
N ASP A 364 -66.00 22.72 14.39
CA ASP A 364 -65.78 23.98 15.11
C ASP A 364 -64.33 24.46 15.10
N GLY A 365 -63.36 23.57 14.85
CA GLY A 365 -61.92 23.88 14.83
C GLY A 365 -61.33 24.00 13.42
N ALA A 366 -62.04 23.57 12.39
CA ALA A 366 -61.63 23.71 11.00
C ALA A 366 -61.94 25.12 10.48
N ARG A 367 -61.03 25.69 9.68
CA ARG A 367 -61.21 27.05 9.15
C ARG A 367 -62.27 27.04 8.04
N LEU A 368 -63.11 28.08 8.03
CA LEU A 368 -63.98 28.38 6.90
C LEU A 368 -63.15 28.98 5.75
N HIS A 369 -63.30 28.43 4.57
CA HIS A 369 -62.78 28.92 3.30
C HIS A 369 -63.96 29.42 2.46
N PHE A 370 -63.74 30.37 1.55
CA PHE A 370 -64.80 30.93 0.71
C PHE A 370 -64.47 30.72 -0.77
N GLY A 371 -65.45 30.31 -1.57
CA GLY A 371 -65.26 30.07 -3.00
C GLY A 371 -66.39 29.25 -3.62
N VAL A 372 -66.08 28.59 -4.73
CA VAL A 372 -67.00 27.74 -5.50
C VAL A 372 -66.60 26.28 -5.41
N ARG A 373 -67.56 25.37 -5.64
CA ARG A 373 -67.28 23.96 -5.91
C ARG A 373 -67.03 23.78 -7.41
N ALA A 374 -65.88 23.24 -7.79
CA ALA A 374 -65.47 23.18 -9.20
C ALA A 374 -66.49 22.44 -10.07
N GLN A 375 -66.99 21.28 -9.65
CA GLN A 375 -67.99 20.51 -10.41
C GLN A 375 -69.30 21.28 -10.63
N ALA A 376 -69.73 22.11 -9.67
CA ALA A 376 -70.92 22.94 -9.84
C ALA A 376 -70.71 23.98 -10.95
N VAL A 377 -69.51 24.56 -11.05
CA VAL A 377 -69.15 25.46 -12.15
C VAL A 377 -69.19 24.73 -13.49
N TRP A 378 -68.66 23.50 -13.57
CA TRP A 378 -68.75 22.66 -14.78
C TRP A 378 -70.21 22.42 -15.19
N THR A 379 -71.08 22.04 -14.26
CA THR A 379 -72.51 21.84 -14.53
C THR A 379 -73.19 23.11 -15.04
N ILE A 380 -72.95 24.27 -14.40
CA ILE A 380 -73.54 25.54 -14.84
C ILE A 380 -73.10 25.89 -16.26
N MET A 381 -71.82 25.72 -16.58
CA MET A 381 -71.30 25.99 -17.93
C MET A 381 -71.93 25.04 -18.97
N ALA A 382 -72.14 23.78 -18.63
CA ALA A 382 -72.80 22.81 -19.50
C ALA A 382 -74.29 23.13 -19.72
N ASP A 383 -74.99 23.53 -18.65
CA ASP A 383 -76.41 23.93 -18.73
C ASP A 383 -76.63 25.14 -19.64
N GLU A 384 -75.65 26.05 -19.72
CA GLU A 384 -75.67 27.21 -20.62
C GLU A 384 -75.16 26.88 -22.04
N GLY A 385 -74.87 25.60 -22.32
CA GLY A 385 -74.43 25.12 -23.63
C GLY A 385 -73.02 25.55 -24.02
N LEU A 386 -72.17 25.91 -23.04
CA LEU A 386 -70.81 26.40 -23.29
C LEU A 386 -69.78 25.28 -23.35
N ILE A 387 -70.08 24.13 -22.71
CA ILE A 387 -69.23 22.94 -22.67
C ILE A 387 -70.11 21.67 -22.61
N GLU A 388 -69.50 20.51 -22.82
CA GLU A 388 -70.17 19.22 -22.64
C GLU A 388 -70.44 18.91 -21.16
N PRO A 389 -71.55 18.22 -20.82
CA PRO A 389 -71.80 17.71 -19.49
C PRO A 389 -70.72 16.73 -19.02
N LEU A 390 -70.58 16.56 -17.70
CA LEU A 390 -69.75 15.48 -17.15
C LEU A 390 -70.26 14.12 -17.61
N ASP A 391 -69.34 13.21 -17.92
CA ASP A 391 -69.68 11.83 -18.31
C ASP A 391 -70.32 11.04 -17.15
N PRO A 392 -70.88 9.85 -17.39
CA PRO A 392 -71.49 9.04 -16.31
C PRO A 392 -70.52 8.64 -15.18
N ALA A 393 -69.21 8.71 -15.41
CA ALA A 393 -68.18 8.48 -14.40
C ALA A 393 -67.77 9.79 -13.68
N GLY A 394 -68.39 10.91 -14.00
CA GLY A 394 -68.11 12.23 -13.42
C GLY A 394 -66.90 12.94 -14.01
N ARG A 395 -66.40 12.50 -15.17
CA ARG A 395 -65.22 13.10 -15.83
C ARG A 395 -65.64 14.21 -16.78
N PRO A 396 -64.88 15.31 -16.85
CA PRO A 396 -65.15 16.38 -17.80
C PRO A 396 -64.67 16.02 -19.21
N GLY A 397 -65.31 16.61 -20.22
CA GLY A 397 -64.76 16.71 -21.56
C GLY A 397 -63.77 17.87 -21.71
N ASP A 398 -63.28 18.08 -22.93
CA ASP A 398 -62.44 19.22 -23.26
C ASP A 398 -63.21 20.54 -23.06
N THR A 399 -62.49 21.58 -22.61
CA THR A 399 -63.07 22.90 -22.39
C THR A 399 -62.18 23.99 -22.99
N PRO A 400 -62.76 25.02 -23.65
CA PRO A 400 -62.01 26.18 -24.10
C PRO A 400 -61.74 27.19 -22.96
N TYR A 401 -62.32 26.99 -21.77
CA TYR A 401 -62.26 27.93 -20.65
C TYR A 401 -61.18 27.54 -19.64
N ALA A 402 -60.06 28.26 -19.65
CA ALA A 402 -58.89 27.94 -18.83
C ALA A 402 -59.11 28.03 -17.31
N PHE A 403 -60.15 28.73 -16.84
CA PHE A 403 -60.49 28.76 -15.41
C PHE A 403 -61.05 27.43 -14.89
N LEU A 404 -61.44 26.52 -15.77
CA LEU A 404 -61.80 25.14 -15.47
C LEU A 404 -60.58 24.25 -15.69
N CYS A 405 -60.14 23.53 -14.67
CA CYS A 405 -59.00 22.62 -14.76
C CYS A 405 -59.40 21.23 -14.28
N TRP A 406 -58.84 20.21 -14.92
CA TRP A 406 -58.96 18.82 -14.50
C TRP A 406 -57.65 18.09 -14.82
N ASP A 407 -57.14 17.36 -13.84
CA ASP A 407 -55.94 16.55 -13.97
C ASP A 407 -56.25 15.13 -13.52
N ALA A 408 -55.74 14.13 -14.24
CA ALA A 408 -55.75 12.73 -13.82
C ALA A 408 -54.34 12.14 -13.88
N TRP A 409 -54.04 11.24 -12.95
CA TRP A 409 -52.75 10.58 -12.84
C TRP A 409 -52.91 9.15 -12.32
N ALA A 410 -52.00 8.26 -12.71
CA ALA A 410 -51.89 6.93 -12.12
C ALA A 410 -50.86 6.94 -10.99
N ASP A 411 -51.14 6.24 -9.89
CA ASP A 411 -50.13 5.96 -8.87
C ASP A 411 -49.21 4.79 -9.26
N GLU A 412 -48.23 4.48 -8.42
CA GLU A 412 -47.27 3.38 -8.66
C GLU A 412 -47.95 2.00 -8.75
N ALA A 413 -49.13 1.83 -8.15
CA ALA A 413 -49.92 0.61 -8.24
C ALA A 413 -50.85 0.57 -9.48
N GLY A 414 -50.85 1.64 -10.28
CA GLY A 414 -51.67 1.78 -11.48
C GLY A 414 -53.10 2.27 -11.21
N ALA A 415 -53.44 2.64 -9.97
CA ALA A 415 -54.76 3.19 -9.69
C ALA A 415 -54.85 4.63 -10.21
N VAL A 416 -55.94 4.94 -10.89
CA VAL A 416 -56.18 6.27 -11.46
C VAL A 416 -56.84 7.16 -10.42
N HIS A 417 -56.26 8.34 -10.25
CA HIS A 417 -56.74 9.43 -9.41
C HIS A 417 -57.01 10.65 -10.28
N ASP A 418 -57.91 11.51 -9.83
CA ASP A 418 -58.18 12.76 -10.51
C ASP A 418 -58.40 13.93 -9.55
N ARG A 419 -58.44 15.14 -10.13
CA ARG A 419 -58.78 16.34 -9.39
C ARG A 419 -59.33 17.42 -10.31
N PHE A 420 -60.43 18.02 -9.86
CA PHE A 420 -60.92 19.28 -10.40
C PHE A 420 -60.21 20.48 -9.75
N GLY A 421 -59.91 21.48 -10.56
CA GLY A 421 -59.31 22.74 -10.15
C GLY A 421 -60.05 23.94 -10.75
N ILE A 422 -59.90 25.09 -10.10
CA ILE A 422 -60.35 26.39 -10.59
C ILE A 422 -59.15 27.32 -10.63
N ARG A 423 -59.04 28.17 -11.66
CA ARG A 423 -58.14 29.34 -11.64
C ARG A 423 -58.91 30.54 -11.09
N PRO A 424 -58.80 30.85 -9.78
CA PRO A 424 -59.68 31.80 -9.13
C PRO A 424 -59.55 33.22 -9.69
N ASP A 425 -58.35 33.62 -10.12
CA ASP A 425 -58.12 34.96 -10.67
C ASP A 425 -58.88 35.18 -11.99
N GLN A 426 -58.87 34.18 -12.87
CA GLN A 426 -59.60 34.23 -14.14
C GLN A 426 -61.11 34.14 -13.91
N LEU A 427 -61.55 33.26 -12.99
CA LEU A 427 -62.96 33.16 -12.63
C LEU A 427 -63.48 34.49 -12.06
N ALA A 428 -62.73 35.14 -11.17
CA ALA A 428 -63.13 36.42 -10.61
C ALA A 428 -63.35 37.50 -11.70
N LEU A 429 -62.46 37.59 -12.69
CA LEU A 429 -62.63 38.51 -13.83
C LEU A 429 -63.88 38.19 -14.65
N PHE A 430 -64.19 36.90 -14.84
CA PHE A 430 -65.40 36.46 -15.52
C PHE A 430 -66.67 36.84 -14.75
N LEU A 431 -66.68 36.69 -13.43
CA LEU A 431 -67.79 37.11 -12.57
C LEU A 431 -67.98 38.63 -12.56
N ILE A 432 -66.89 39.41 -12.56
CA ILE A 432 -66.92 40.87 -12.64
C ILE A 432 -67.59 41.32 -13.95
N ALA A 433 -67.32 40.67 -15.08
CA ALA A 433 -67.96 41.01 -16.35
C ALA A 433 -69.49 40.86 -16.30
N ALA A 434 -70.00 39.84 -15.60
CA ALA A 434 -71.44 39.68 -15.39
C ALA A 434 -72.03 40.71 -14.42
N GLN A 435 -71.30 41.08 -13.37
CA GLN A 435 -71.70 42.15 -12.46
C GLN A 435 -71.79 43.49 -13.21
N GLU A 436 -70.81 43.80 -14.05
CA GLU A 436 -70.80 45.02 -14.89
C GLU A 436 -72.02 45.06 -15.81
N ARG A 437 -72.35 43.95 -16.49
CA ARG A 437 -73.56 43.87 -17.31
C ARG A 437 -74.83 44.14 -16.52
N ARG A 438 -74.92 43.59 -15.30
CA ARG A 438 -76.09 43.79 -14.41
C ARG A 438 -76.20 45.25 -13.96
N LEU A 439 -75.08 45.89 -13.62
CA LEU A 439 -75.03 47.30 -13.25
C LEU A 439 -75.47 48.19 -14.41
N ALA A 440 -74.90 47.98 -15.60
CA ALA A 440 -75.27 48.73 -16.80
C ALA A 440 -76.78 48.60 -17.12
N ALA A 441 -77.35 47.39 -16.97
CA ALA A 441 -78.79 47.18 -17.17
C ALA A 441 -79.65 47.97 -16.17
N LEU A 442 -79.22 48.08 -14.91
CA LEU A 442 -79.91 48.88 -13.89
C LEU A 442 -79.79 50.38 -14.17
N GLU A 443 -78.61 50.87 -14.57
CA GLU A 443 -78.37 52.27 -14.91
C GLU A 443 -79.19 52.73 -16.12
N THR A 444 -79.45 51.83 -17.09
CA THR A 444 -80.33 52.13 -18.23
C THR A 444 -81.82 52.07 -17.90
N ALA A 445 -82.19 51.46 -16.76
CA ALA A 445 -83.58 51.32 -16.33
C ALA A 445 -84.04 52.43 -15.38
N SER A 446 -83.10 53.23 -14.85
CA SER A 446 -83.33 54.45 -14.06
C SER A 446 -83.36 55.69 -14.95
#